data_AF-A0A1I6ICD0-F1
#
_entry.id   AF-A0A1I6ICD0-F1
#
_cell.length_a   1.000
_cell.length_b   1.000
_cell.length_c   1.000
_cell.angle_alpha   90.00
_cell.angle_beta   90.00
_cell.angle_gamma   90.00
#
_symmetry.space_group_name_H-M   'P 1'
#
loop_
_entity.id
_entity.type
_entity.pdbx_description
1 polymer ?
#
loop_
_entity_poly.entity_id
_entity_poly.type
_entity_poly.pdbx_seq_one_letter_code
_entity_poly.pdbx_strand_id
1 'polypeptide(L)'
;MSETLLDNQDHDSPWKEALELLFPEFLALLFPNVFALIDWQDRLDELHHSDNVFALIFAAQLHAKLLKKPQQKLGAKKQLIRLLYQKGYTQQQLLELFRLIDWMITLPHNLDIEFKVLVDQIEEEQQMAYVTSVERIAMQEGRLEGKLEGKLEMALKMINRFNLSVKEAAEEASVSVNDLMDYLKKHEQPKQ
;
A
#
# COMPACT_ATOMS: atom_id res chain seq x y z
N MET A 1 -0.65 -32.64 19.63
CA MET A 1 -0.80 -31.26 20.10
C MET A 1 0.42 -30.46 19.63
N SER A 2 0.16 -29.20 19.25
CA SER A 2 1.06 -28.10 18.84
C SER A 2 1.93 -28.34 17.60
N GLU A 3 1.55 -27.82 16.43
CA GLU A 3 1.74 -26.43 15.95
C GLU A 3 3.21 -26.07 15.69
N THR A 4 3.52 -25.79 14.42
CA THR A 4 4.40 -24.68 14.06
C THR A 4 4.08 -24.26 12.64
N LEU A 5 3.26 -23.21 12.57
CA LEU A 5 2.95 -22.43 11.38
C LEU A 5 4.24 -21.76 10.92
N LEU A 6 4.69 -22.07 9.70
CA LEU A 6 5.60 -21.19 8.97
C LEU A 6 4.75 -20.47 7.93
N ASP A 7 4.43 -19.25 8.32
CA ASP A 7 3.69 -18.25 7.59
C ASP A 7 4.42 -17.91 6.29
N ASN A 8 3.67 -17.89 5.20
CA ASN A 8 4.18 -17.69 3.86
C ASN A 8 4.33 -16.19 3.66
N GLN A 9 5.57 -15.70 3.75
CA GLN A 9 5.88 -14.29 3.61
C GLN A 9 5.51 -13.78 2.22
N ASP A 10 4.42 -13.03 2.17
CA ASP A 10 4.23 -11.93 1.25
C ASP A 10 5.48 -11.05 1.30
N HIS A 11 6.43 -11.25 0.38
CA HIS A 11 7.82 -10.77 0.51
C HIS A 11 7.97 -9.24 0.58
N ASP A 12 6.91 -8.48 0.30
CA ASP A 12 6.88 -7.04 0.44
C ASP A 12 6.17 -6.55 1.70
N SER A 13 5.45 -7.40 2.44
CA SER A 13 4.76 -7.03 3.68
C SER A 13 5.65 -6.90 4.94
N PRO A 14 6.81 -7.57 5.09
CA PRO A 14 7.62 -7.46 6.32
C PRO A 14 8.21 -6.08 6.56
N TRP A 15 8.72 -5.41 5.51
CA TRP A 15 9.26 -4.05 5.66
C TRP A 15 8.15 -3.01 5.78
N LYS A 16 6.99 -3.30 5.18
CA LYS A 16 5.74 -2.54 5.30
C LYS A 16 5.20 -2.59 6.73
N GLU A 17 4.92 -3.77 7.27
CA GLU A 17 4.55 -3.97 8.68
C GLU A 17 5.60 -3.38 9.63
N ALA A 18 6.89 -3.55 9.33
CA ALA A 18 7.96 -2.92 10.09
C ALA A 18 7.86 -1.39 10.09
N LEU A 19 7.53 -0.72 8.99
CA LEU A 19 7.36 0.73 9.00
C LEU A 19 6.07 1.16 9.72
N GLU A 20 4.98 0.41 9.62
CA GLU A 20 3.73 0.79 10.28
C GLU A 20 3.71 0.53 11.79
N LEU A 21 4.24 -0.64 12.20
CA LEU A 21 4.31 -1.10 13.58
C LEU A 21 5.61 -0.75 14.28
N LEU A 22 6.71 -0.49 13.55
CA LEU A 22 7.97 -0.14 14.20
C LEU A 22 8.26 1.33 14.09
N PHE A 23 7.72 2.14 13.17
CA PHE A 23 8.16 3.53 13.09
C PHE A 23 7.88 4.36 14.37
N PRO A 24 6.70 4.29 15.00
CA PRO A 24 6.45 4.95 16.28
C PRO A 24 7.30 4.35 17.41
N GLU A 25 7.36 3.03 17.55
CA GLU A 25 8.15 2.39 18.59
C GLU A 25 9.68 2.44 18.32
N PHE A 26 10.13 2.66 17.09
CA PHE A 26 11.50 2.94 16.68
C PHE A 26 11.90 4.34 17.13
N LEU A 27 11.05 5.34 16.89
CA LEU A 27 11.27 6.69 17.39
C LEU A 27 11.21 6.71 18.92
N ALA A 28 10.30 5.95 19.53
CA ALA A 28 10.24 5.82 20.98
C ALA A 28 11.42 5.02 21.56
N LEU A 29 11.99 4.06 20.84
CA LEU A 29 13.11 3.22 21.29
C LEU A 29 14.47 3.92 21.14
N LEU A 30 14.73 4.53 19.97
CA LEU A 30 16.01 5.16 19.67
C LEU A 30 16.05 6.63 20.07
N PHE A 31 14.90 7.29 20.12
CA PHE A 31 14.78 8.71 20.47
C PHE A 31 13.63 8.99 21.47
N PRO A 32 13.53 8.25 22.61
CA PRO A 32 12.40 8.30 23.55
C PRO A 32 12.07 9.70 24.04
N ASN A 33 13.10 10.47 24.38
CA ASN A 33 12.92 11.84 24.89
C ASN A 33 12.44 12.79 23.79
N VAL A 34 12.85 12.57 22.54
CA VAL A 34 12.43 13.38 21.39
C VAL A 34 10.97 13.04 21.04
N PHE A 35 10.63 11.76 21.00
CA PHE A 35 9.27 11.30 20.74
C PHE A 35 8.25 11.79 21.78
N ALA A 36 8.62 11.80 23.06
CA ALA A 36 7.75 12.22 24.16
C ALA A 36 7.67 13.74 24.37
N LEU A 37 8.64 14.52 23.87
CA LEU A 37 8.67 15.99 24.01
C LEU A 37 8.06 16.72 22.82
N ILE A 38 7.77 16.02 21.72
CA ILE A 38 7.24 16.62 20.52
C ILE A 38 5.74 16.41 20.49
N ASP A 39 4.99 17.50 20.64
CA ASP A 39 3.60 17.52 20.19
C ASP A 39 3.64 17.59 18.66
N TRP A 40 3.62 16.42 18.03
CA TRP A 40 3.86 16.30 16.60
C TRP A 40 2.80 17.05 15.76
N GLN A 41 1.64 17.35 16.34
CA GLN A 41 0.63 18.23 15.75
C GLN A 41 1.14 19.67 15.59
N ASP A 42 1.81 20.20 16.61
CA ASP A 42 2.32 21.58 16.61
C ASP A 42 3.55 21.77 15.71
N ARG A 43 4.14 20.68 15.22
CA ARG A 43 5.33 20.66 14.35
C ARG A 43 5.03 20.25 12.91
N LEU A 44 3.76 20.10 12.56
CA LEU A 44 3.35 19.72 11.21
C LEU A 44 3.84 20.69 10.16
N ASP A 45 3.77 21.99 10.42
CA ASP A 45 4.28 23.00 9.49
C ASP A 45 5.79 22.87 9.29
N GLU A 46 6.57 22.61 10.34
CA GLU A 46 8.01 22.37 10.21
C GLU A 46 8.31 21.13 9.36
N LEU A 47 7.54 20.06 9.54
CA LEU A 47 7.70 18.82 8.78
C LEU A 47 7.36 19.03 7.29
N HIS A 48 6.30 19.79 6.97
CA HIS A 48 5.92 20.12 5.60
C HIS A 48 6.98 20.97 4.86
N HIS A 49 7.75 21.77 5.58
CA HIS A 49 8.80 22.62 5.00
C HIS A 49 10.16 21.92 4.92
N SER A 50 10.32 20.75 5.55
CA SER A 50 11.57 19.99 5.54
C SER A 50 11.98 19.59 4.12
N ASP A 51 13.28 19.55 3.87
CA ASP A 51 13.85 18.96 2.66
C ASP A 51 13.99 17.44 2.78
N ASN A 52 13.77 16.87 3.97
CA ASN A 52 13.81 15.44 4.19
C ASN A 52 12.49 14.80 3.77
N VAL A 53 12.54 13.91 2.77
CA VAL A 53 11.37 13.17 2.27
C VAL A 53 10.66 12.36 3.35
N PHE A 54 11.40 11.82 4.32
CA PHE A 54 10.83 11.09 5.45
C PHE A 54 10.04 12.01 6.39
N ALA A 55 10.42 13.27 6.52
CA ALA A 55 9.64 14.26 7.27
C ALA A 55 8.31 14.56 6.57
N LEU A 56 8.32 14.64 5.23
CA LEU A 56 7.10 14.82 4.43
C LEU A 56 6.17 13.60 4.51
N ILE A 57 6.72 12.39 4.40
CA ILE A 57 5.97 11.14 4.56
C ILE A 57 5.37 11.06 5.97
N PHE A 58 6.17 11.37 7.00
CA PHE A 58 5.72 11.34 8.38
C PHE A 58 4.64 12.39 8.67
N ALA A 59 4.77 13.60 8.11
CA ALA A 59 3.72 14.62 8.19
C ALA A 59 2.39 14.11 7.62
N ALA A 60 2.43 13.45 6.46
CA ALA A 60 1.23 12.89 5.85
C ALA A 60 0.67 11.70 6.61
N GLN A 61 1.50 10.83 7.18
CA GLN A 61 1.06 9.72 8.04
C GLN A 61 0.39 10.26 9.30
N LEU A 62 1.00 11.26 9.93
CA LEU A 62 0.46 11.90 11.13
C LEU A 62 -0.88 12.57 10.81
N HIS A 63 -0.98 13.31 9.71
CA HIS A 63 -2.26 13.81 9.19
C HIS A 63 -3.26 12.67 8.99
N ALA A 64 -2.90 11.61 8.27
CA ALA A 64 -3.81 10.50 8.00
C ALA A 64 -4.32 9.79 9.28
N LYS A 65 -3.47 9.64 10.30
CA LYS A 65 -3.83 9.08 11.62
C LYS A 65 -4.75 10.01 12.42
N LEU A 66 -4.56 11.32 12.32
CA LEU A 66 -5.40 12.31 13.02
C LEU A 66 -6.77 12.51 12.33
N LEU A 67 -6.84 12.28 11.02
CA LEU A 67 -8.01 12.55 10.19
C LEU A 67 -8.92 11.33 10.08
N LYS A 68 -10.01 11.32 10.86
CA LYS A 68 -11.01 10.23 10.86
C LYS A 68 -11.87 10.18 9.60
N LYS A 69 -11.98 11.28 8.84
CA LYS A 69 -12.86 11.39 7.68
C LYS A 69 -12.10 11.17 6.36
N PRO A 70 -12.62 10.35 5.42
CA PRO A 70 -11.97 10.10 4.13
C PRO A 70 -11.64 11.36 3.32
N GLN A 71 -12.52 12.36 3.32
CA GLN A 71 -12.29 13.63 2.60
C GLN A 71 -11.06 14.40 3.11
N GLN A 72 -10.79 14.31 4.41
CA GLN A 72 -9.65 14.98 5.01
C GLN A 72 -8.36 14.26 4.66
N LYS A 73 -8.37 12.91 4.64
CA LYS A 73 -7.24 12.10 4.15
C LYS A 73 -6.88 12.43 2.71
N LEU A 74 -7.90 12.61 1.84
CA LEU A 74 -7.68 13.08 0.47
C LEU A 74 -6.99 14.45 0.44
N GLY A 75 -7.42 15.41 1.27
CA GLY A 75 -6.77 16.71 1.39
C GLY A 75 -5.29 16.61 1.76
N ALA A 76 -4.95 15.78 2.74
CA ALA A 76 -3.57 15.53 3.15
C ALA A 76 -2.74 14.87 2.04
N LYS A 77 -3.29 13.85 1.37
CA LYS A 77 -2.64 13.17 0.23
C LYS A 77 -2.34 14.16 -0.91
N LYS A 78 -3.31 15.03 -1.24
CA LYS A 78 -3.16 16.10 -2.24
C LYS A 78 -2.02 17.07 -1.89
N GLN A 79 -1.96 17.51 -0.63
CA GLN A 79 -0.92 18.42 -0.16
C GLN A 79 0.47 17.78 -0.24
N LEU A 80 0.62 16.53 0.20
CA LEU A 80 1.89 15.83 0.13
C LEU A 80 2.38 15.68 -1.31
N ILE A 81 1.51 15.25 -2.24
CA ILE A 81 1.91 15.10 -3.63
C ILE A 81 2.41 16.44 -4.21
N ARG A 82 1.70 17.54 -3.97
CA ARG A 82 2.17 18.87 -4.43
C ARG A 82 3.56 19.20 -3.91
N LEU A 83 3.83 18.93 -2.63
CA LEU A 83 5.16 19.14 -2.04
C LEU A 83 6.23 18.27 -2.69
N LEU A 84 5.93 17.01 -3.01
CA LEU A 84 6.89 16.13 -3.68
C LEU A 84 7.28 16.65 -5.07
N TYR A 85 6.31 17.08 -5.87
CA TYR A 85 6.60 17.64 -7.21
C TYR A 85 7.44 18.92 -7.14
N GLN A 86 7.26 19.73 -6.10
CA GLN A 86 8.02 20.98 -5.90
C GLN A 86 9.48 20.76 -5.47
N LYS A 87 9.80 19.60 -4.89
CA LYS A 87 11.12 19.32 -4.27
C LYS A 87 12.15 18.75 -5.26
N GLY A 88 11.83 18.65 -6.54
CA GLY A 88 12.79 18.30 -7.61
C GLY A 88 13.26 16.84 -7.60
N TYR A 89 12.45 15.91 -7.06
CA TYR A 89 12.77 14.48 -7.10
C TYR A 89 12.84 13.97 -8.54
N THR A 90 13.70 12.97 -8.77
CA THR A 90 13.70 12.24 -10.04
C THR A 90 12.39 11.47 -10.23
N GLN A 91 12.04 11.16 -11.48
CA GLN A 91 10.86 10.35 -11.79
C GLN A 91 10.83 9.06 -10.97
N GLN A 92 11.92 8.29 -10.94
CA GLN A 92 11.97 7.01 -10.23
C GLN A 92 11.70 7.18 -8.73
N GLN A 93 12.31 8.18 -8.09
CA GLN A 93 12.06 8.47 -6.68
C GLN A 93 10.60 8.85 -6.43
N LEU A 94 10.02 9.70 -7.29
CA LEU A 94 8.64 10.09 -7.18
C LEU A 94 7.69 8.88 -7.25
N LEU A 95 7.99 7.89 -8.10
CA LEU A 95 7.21 6.64 -8.20
C LEU A 95 7.27 5.78 -6.95
N GLU A 96 8.46 5.62 -6.35
CA GLU A 96 8.61 4.90 -5.09
C GLU A 96 7.81 5.59 -3.98
N LEU A 97 7.86 6.91 -3.93
CA LEU A 97 7.15 7.71 -2.93
C LEU A 97 5.63 7.62 -3.14
N PHE A 98 5.16 7.64 -4.39
CA PHE A 98 3.75 7.41 -4.69
C PHE A 98 3.26 6.05 -4.19
N ARG A 99 4.01 4.96 -4.43
CA ARG A 99 3.68 3.63 -3.91
C ARG A 99 3.56 3.63 -2.39
N LEU A 100 4.54 4.24 -1.72
CA LEU A 100 4.56 4.31 -0.27
C LEU A 100 3.35 5.09 0.27
N ILE A 101 3.02 6.22 -0.34
CA ILE A 101 1.89 7.09 0.08
C ILE A 101 0.55 6.43 -0.18
N ASP A 102 0.39 5.76 -1.33
CA ASP A 102 -0.85 5.08 -1.68
C ASP A 102 -1.15 3.94 -0.71
N TRP A 103 -0.12 3.20 -0.34
CA TRP A 103 -0.20 2.18 0.68
C TRP A 103 -0.55 2.75 2.06
N MET A 104 0.11 3.82 2.50
CA MET A 104 -0.12 4.44 3.82
C MET A 104 -1.45 5.20 3.93
N ILE A 105 -1.99 5.71 2.82
CA ILE A 105 -3.21 6.52 2.78
C ILE A 105 -4.20 5.91 1.78
N THR A 106 -4.91 4.90 2.26
CA THR A 106 -6.02 4.28 1.52
C THR A 106 -7.21 5.23 1.46
N LEU A 107 -7.76 5.40 0.25
CA LEU A 107 -8.96 6.19 0.01
C LEU A 107 -10.08 5.30 -0.55
N PRO A 108 -11.35 5.66 -0.34
CA PRO A 108 -12.46 5.08 -1.08
C PRO A 108 -12.32 5.36 -2.59
N HIS A 109 -12.78 4.42 -3.43
CA HIS A 109 -12.63 4.47 -4.89
C HIS A 109 -13.04 5.81 -5.53
N ASN A 110 -14.13 6.44 -5.06
CA ASN A 110 -14.58 7.73 -5.58
C ASN A 110 -13.58 8.87 -5.31
N LEU A 111 -12.86 8.82 -4.19
CA LEU A 111 -11.84 9.80 -3.83
C LEU A 111 -10.50 9.53 -4.54
N ASP A 112 -10.20 8.28 -4.88
CA ASP A 112 -9.05 7.96 -5.73
C ASP A 112 -9.21 8.48 -7.16
N ILE A 113 -10.42 8.44 -7.72
CA ILE A 113 -10.71 9.08 -9.00
C ILE A 113 -10.45 10.59 -8.91
N GLU A 114 -10.95 11.23 -7.85
CA GLU A 114 -10.73 12.67 -7.61
C GLU A 114 -9.24 13.00 -7.43
N PHE A 115 -8.50 12.12 -6.77
CA PHE A 115 -7.07 12.25 -6.56
C PHE A 115 -6.30 12.16 -7.89
N LYS A 116 -6.62 11.18 -8.75
CA LYS A 116 -5.98 11.00 -10.06
C LYS A 116 -6.10 12.24 -10.94
N VAL A 117 -7.31 12.80 -11.06
CA VAL A 117 -7.54 14.04 -11.83
C VAL A 117 -6.67 15.20 -11.36
N LEU A 118 -6.41 15.30 -10.05
CA LEU A 118 -5.53 16.33 -9.51
C LEU A 118 -4.05 16.06 -9.83
N VAL A 119 -3.61 14.80 -9.79
CA VAL A 119 -2.24 14.44 -10.17
C VAL A 119 -2.00 14.80 -11.64
N ASP A 120 -2.96 14.49 -12.52
CA ASP A 120 -2.91 14.84 -13.94
C ASP A 120 -2.77 16.36 -14.14
N GLN A 121 -3.53 17.17 -13.40
CA GLN A 121 -3.43 18.63 -13.45
C GLN A 121 -2.06 19.15 -13.00
N ILE A 122 -1.50 18.63 -11.90
CA ILE A 122 -0.17 19.01 -11.40
C ILE A 122 0.89 18.67 -12.45
N GLU A 123 0.75 17.55 -13.12
CA GLU A 123 1.66 17.09 -14.15
C GLU A 123 1.62 17.95 -15.41
N GLU A 124 0.43 18.35 -15.85
CA GLU A 124 0.24 19.31 -16.94
C GLU A 124 0.87 20.68 -16.59
N GLU A 125 0.62 21.18 -15.38
CA GLU A 125 1.19 22.43 -14.87
C GLU A 125 2.73 22.40 -14.84
N GLN A 126 3.30 21.27 -14.43
CA GLN A 126 4.75 21.09 -14.35
C GLN A 126 5.38 20.65 -15.68
N GLN A 127 4.60 20.48 -16.75
CA GLN A 127 5.04 19.96 -18.06
C GLN A 127 5.79 18.61 -17.94
N MET A 128 5.35 17.77 -17.01
CA MET A 128 5.99 16.50 -16.68
C MET A 128 4.98 15.37 -16.88
N ALA A 129 5.17 14.53 -17.91
CA ALA A 129 4.27 13.42 -18.22
C ALA A 129 4.57 12.17 -17.37
N TYR A 130 4.18 12.17 -16.10
CA TYR A 130 4.37 11.02 -15.18
C TYR A 130 3.14 10.10 -15.07
N VAL A 131 2.00 10.46 -15.67
CA VAL A 131 0.69 9.78 -15.74
C VAL A 131 0.83 8.29 -16.04
N THR A 132 1.83 7.95 -16.85
CA THR A 132 2.17 6.56 -17.19
C THR A 132 2.67 5.70 -16.04
N SER A 133 2.73 6.19 -14.80
CA SER A 133 3.34 5.46 -13.69
C SER A 133 2.37 5.11 -12.58
N VAL A 134 1.44 5.99 -12.20
CA VAL A 134 0.34 5.63 -11.27
C VAL A 134 -0.64 4.68 -11.97
N GLU A 135 -0.98 4.94 -13.24
CA GLU A 135 -1.76 4.00 -14.06
C GLU A 135 -0.98 2.70 -14.32
N ARG A 136 0.34 2.76 -14.56
CA ARG A 136 1.15 1.55 -14.77
C ARG A 136 1.31 0.73 -13.50
N ILE A 137 1.44 1.35 -12.33
CA ILE A 137 1.45 0.64 -11.05
C ILE A 137 0.10 -0.04 -10.85
N ALA A 138 -1.02 0.69 -10.99
CA ALA A 138 -2.35 0.11 -10.88
C ALA A 138 -2.63 -1.00 -11.93
N MET A 139 -2.15 -0.84 -13.16
CA MET A 139 -2.25 -1.86 -14.21
C MET A 139 -1.32 -3.05 -13.94
N GLN A 140 -0.12 -2.83 -13.40
CA GLN A 140 0.82 -3.89 -13.06
C GLN A 140 0.31 -4.70 -11.88
N GLU A 141 -0.18 -4.04 -10.82
CA GLU A 141 -0.84 -4.67 -9.68
C GLU A 141 -2.08 -5.43 -10.13
N GLY A 142 -2.99 -4.81 -10.89
CA GLY A 142 -4.16 -5.49 -11.42
C GLY A 142 -3.82 -6.66 -12.37
N ARG A 143 -2.70 -6.58 -13.11
CA ARG A 143 -2.22 -7.69 -13.94
C ARG A 143 -1.62 -8.82 -13.10
N LEU A 144 -0.90 -8.51 -12.04
CA LEU A 144 -0.33 -9.49 -11.10
C LEU A 144 -1.44 -10.18 -10.32
N GLU A 145 -2.40 -9.41 -9.80
CA GLU A 145 -3.59 -9.88 -9.10
C GLU A 145 -4.44 -10.77 -10.03
N GLY A 146 -4.77 -10.30 -11.24
CA GLY A 146 -5.53 -11.10 -12.21
C GLY A 146 -4.80 -12.38 -12.66
N LYS A 147 -3.46 -12.37 -12.71
CA LYS A 147 -2.67 -13.58 -12.99
C LYS A 147 -2.71 -14.56 -11.82
N LEU A 148 -2.64 -14.05 -10.58
CA LEU A 148 -2.76 -14.86 -9.38
C LEU A 148 -4.17 -15.46 -9.28
N GLU A 149 -5.22 -14.65 -9.45
CA GLU A 149 -6.61 -15.11 -9.49
C GLU A 149 -6.83 -16.18 -10.55
N GLY A 150 -6.32 -16.00 -11.77
CA GLY A 150 -6.43 -17.02 -12.83
C GLY A 150 -5.75 -18.34 -12.48
N LYS A 151 -4.62 -18.30 -11.77
CA LYS A 151 -3.95 -19.51 -11.27
C LYS A 151 -4.73 -20.16 -10.12
N LEU A 152 -5.28 -19.38 -9.20
CA LEU A 152 -6.11 -19.88 -8.10
C LEU A 152 -7.40 -20.51 -8.63
N GLU A 153 -8.03 -19.92 -9.65
CA GLU A 153 -9.20 -20.47 -10.32
C GLU A 153 -8.87 -21.80 -11.04
N MET A 154 -7.68 -21.89 -11.67
CA MET A 154 -7.20 -23.14 -12.26
C MET A 154 -6.97 -24.22 -11.20
N ALA A 155 -6.35 -23.88 -10.07
CA ALA A 155 -6.15 -24.79 -8.94
C ALA A 155 -7.48 -25.29 -8.37
N LEU A 156 -8.46 -24.41 -8.19
CA LEU A 156 -9.82 -24.76 -7.80
C LEU A 156 -10.48 -25.73 -8.79
N LYS A 157 -10.34 -25.49 -10.10
CA LYS A 157 -10.83 -26.41 -11.14
C LYS A 157 -10.15 -27.77 -11.06
N MET A 158 -8.85 -27.83 -10.73
CA MET A 158 -8.13 -29.09 -10.58
C MET A 158 -8.63 -29.91 -9.38
N ILE A 159 -8.87 -29.25 -8.24
CA ILE A 159 -9.48 -29.87 -7.06
C ILE A 159 -10.86 -30.43 -7.42
N ASN A 160 -11.73 -29.62 -8.02
CA ASN A 160 -13.12 -30.00 -8.28
C ASN A 160 -13.27 -31.06 -9.38
N ARG A 161 -12.44 -31.01 -10.43
CA ARG A 161 -12.61 -31.86 -11.62
C ARG A 161 -11.79 -33.15 -11.58
N PHE A 162 -10.62 -33.10 -10.96
CA PHE A 162 -9.69 -34.22 -10.91
C PHE A 162 -9.51 -34.76 -9.49
N ASN A 163 -10.22 -34.18 -8.50
CA ASN A 163 -10.18 -34.61 -7.10
C ASN A 163 -8.77 -34.59 -6.51
N LEU A 164 -7.93 -33.65 -6.97
CA LEU A 164 -6.59 -33.41 -6.41
C LEU A 164 -6.71 -32.85 -4.99
N SER A 165 -5.73 -33.14 -4.15
CA SER A 165 -5.59 -32.45 -2.88
C SER A 165 -5.22 -30.97 -3.10
N VAL A 166 -5.56 -30.12 -2.14
CA VAL A 166 -5.23 -28.67 -2.17
C VAL A 166 -3.72 -28.45 -2.39
N LYS A 167 -2.88 -29.32 -1.80
CA LYS A 167 -1.43 -29.22 -1.90
C LYS A 167 -0.94 -29.52 -3.33
N GLU A 168 -1.45 -30.57 -3.96
CA GLU A 168 -1.09 -30.95 -5.33
C GLU A 168 -1.58 -29.90 -6.34
N ALA A 169 -2.80 -29.36 -6.15
CA ALA A 169 -3.34 -28.32 -7.02
C ALA A 169 -2.59 -26.99 -6.90
N ALA A 170 -2.14 -26.63 -5.69
CA ALA A 170 -1.32 -25.45 -5.46
C ALA A 170 0.07 -25.56 -6.12
N GLU A 171 0.70 -26.74 -6.01
CA GLU A 171 1.99 -27.04 -6.63
C GLU A 171 1.89 -26.94 -8.16
N GLU A 172 0.89 -27.60 -8.76
CA GLU A 172 0.68 -27.62 -10.21
C GLU A 172 0.34 -26.23 -10.78
N ALA A 173 -0.48 -25.44 -10.07
CA ALA A 173 -0.78 -24.06 -10.47
C ALA A 173 0.36 -23.07 -10.13
N SER A 174 1.42 -23.53 -9.46
CA SER A 174 2.50 -22.70 -8.93
C SER A 174 1.97 -21.50 -8.15
N VAL A 175 1.13 -21.79 -7.14
CA VAL A 175 0.56 -20.86 -6.17
C VAL A 175 0.82 -21.35 -4.76
N SER A 176 0.76 -20.42 -3.80
CA SER A 176 0.83 -20.73 -2.38
C SER A 176 -0.38 -21.54 -1.93
N VAL A 177 -0.16 -22.53 -1.06
CA VAL A 177 -1.24 -23.30 -0.43
C VAL A 177 -2.14 -22.40 0.41
N ASN A 178 -1.58 -21.38 1.07
CA ASN A 178 -2.36 -20.45 1.90
C ASN A 178 -3.31 -19.61 1.04
N ASP A 179 -2.81 -19.05 -0.07
CA ASP A 179 -3.60 -18.22 -0.99
C ASP A 179 -4.75 -19.04 -1.58
N LEU A 180 -4.48 -20.30 -1.93
CA LEU A 180 -5.50 -21.22 -2.41
C LEU A 180 -6.54 -21.57 -1.33
N MET A 181 -6.11 -21.79 -0.10
CA MET A 181 -7.01 -22.04 1.03
C MET A 181 -7.90 -20.83 1.34
N ASP A 182 -7.37 -19.61 1.28
CA ASP A 182 -8.15 -18.40 1.51
C ASP A 182 -9.10 -18.10 0.35
N TYR A 183 -8.67 -18.38 -0.89
CA TYR A 183 -9.51 -18.33 -2.07
C TYR A 183 -10.67 -19.34 -1.98
N LEU A 184 -10.40 -20.58 -1.54
CA LEU A 184 -11.42 -21.60 -1.30
C LEU A 184 -12.44 -21.15 -0.25
N LYS A 185 -12.01 -20.67 0.93
CA LYS A 185 -12.92 -20.16 1.97
C LYS A 185 -13.84 -19.05 1.45
N LYS A 186 -13.33 -18.17 0.58
CA LYS A 186 -14.09 -17.07 -0.03
C LYS A 186 -15.09 -17.57 -1.09
N HIS A 187 -14.85 -18.71 -1.72
CA HIS A 187 -15.67 -19.28 -2.79
C HIS A 187 -16.47 -20.54 -2.37
N GLU A 188 -16.33 -20.98 -1.12
CA GLU A 188 -17.10 -22.04 -0.47
C GLU A 188 -18.39 -21.55 0.23
N GLN A 189 -18.79 -20.27 0.08
CA GLN A 189 -20.08 -19.84 0.62
C GLN A 189 -21.24 -20.64 0.01
N PRO A 190 -22.13 -21.21 0.86
CA PRO A 190 -23.14 -22.15 0.40
C PRO A 190 -24.13 -21.44 -0.52
N LYS A 191 -24.40 -22.06 -1.67
CA LYS A 191 -25.62 -21.79 -2.44
C LYS A 191 -26.82 -22.00 -1.50
N GLN A 192 -27.41 -20.91 -1.03
CA GLN A 192 -28.77 -20.91 -0.48
C GLN A 192 -29.77 -21.26 -1.59
#